data_AF-A0A6X8QT42-F1
#
_entry.id   AF-A0A6X8QT42-F1
#
_cell.length_a   1.000
_cell.length_b   1.000
_cell.length_c   1.000
_cell.angle_alpha   90.00
_cell.angle_beta   90.00
_cell.angle_gamma   90.00
#
_symmetry.space_group_name_H-M   'P 1'
#
loop_
_entity.id
_entity.type
_entity.pdbx_description
1 polymer ?
#
loop_
_entity_poly.entity_id
_entity_poly.type
_entity_poly.pdbx_seq_one_letter_code
_entity_poly.pdbx_strand_id
1 'polypeptide(L)'
;MSRSNETSGVELVVVGVFAFCLAVVAWLMKTFDVEWQTALETAPGLIVWLLVVGAGIFFGIKMETGLVRWGAPLAIALLIPVFKPILKEAAGVRETGGLVFDDMVSWYGTGWGMSLMFFGILIIGYGLLYWWHRRNSYYW
;
A
#
# COMPACT_ATOMS: atom_id res chain seq x y z
N MET A 1 -35.03 6.35 26.76
CA MET A 1 -34.57 4.96 26.56
C MET A 1 -33.87 4.83 25.20
N SER A 2 -32.76 5.57 25.01
CA SER A 2 -32.06 5.68 23.69
C SER A 2 -30.53 5.60 23.78
N ARG A 3 -29.93 5.90 24.94
CA ARG A 3 -28.47 5.99 25.09
C ARG A 3 -27.75 4.62 25.11
N SER A 4 -28.43 3.55 25.55
CA SER A 4 -27.82 2.20 25.64
C SER A 4 -27.61 1.53 24.28
N ASN A 5 -28.52 1.76 23.31
CA ASN A 5 -28.41 1.17 21.97
C ASN A 5 -27.36 1.87 21.09
N GLU A 6 -27.14 3.17 21.28
CA GLU A 6 -26.05 3.88 20.59
C GLU A 6 -24.67 3.45 21.13
N THR A 7 -24.56 3.25 22.45
CA THR A 7 -23.30 2.80 23.07
C THR A 7 -22.93 1.38 22.61
N SER A 8 -23.90 0.46 22.53
CA SER A 8 -23.63 -0.92 22.06
C SER A 8 -23.26 -0.99 20.57
N GLY A 9 -23.82 -0.11 19.73
CA GLY A 9 -23.45 -0.02 18.32
C GLY A 9 -22.02 0.47 18.10
N VAL A 10 -21.60 1.47 18.86
CA VAL A 10 -20.22 2.00 18.80
C VAL A 10 -19.21 0.96 19.28
N GLU A 11 -19.49 0.26 20.37
CA GLU A 11 -18.62 -0.82 20.87
C GLU A 11 -18.41 -1.92 19.82
N LEU A 12 -19.47 -2.33 19.13
CA LEU A 12 -19.41 -3.39 18.12
C LEU A 12 -18.60 -2.96 16.89
N VAL A 13 -18.71 -1.69 16.48
CA VAL A 13 -17.89 -1.11 15.40
C VAL A 13 -16.42 -1.04 15.83
N VAL A 14 -16.12 -0.59 17.05
CA VAL A 14 -14.74 -0.52 17.56
C VAL A 14 -14.10 -1.90 17.60
N VAL A 15 -14.81 -2.90 18.11
CA VAL A 15 -14.34 -4.30 18.12
C VAL A 15 -14.11 -4.81 16.70
N GLY A 16 -15.02 -4.50 15.76
CA GLY A 16 -14.88 -4.88 14.36
C GLY A 16 -13.65 -4.27 13.68
N VAL A 17 -13.40 -2.97 13.90
CA VAL A 17 -12.21 -2.28 13.37
C VAL A 17 -10.94 -2.89 13.96
N PHE A 18 -10.92 -3.16 15.27
CA PHE A 18 -9.76 -3.76 15.91
C PHE A 18 -9.48 -5.18 15.38
N ALA A 19 -10.52 -6.01 15.26
CA ALA A 19 -10.41 -7.35 14.68
C ALA A 19 -9.91 -7.30 13.23
N PHE A 20 -10.39 -6.34 12.43
CA PHE A 20 -9.91 -6.13 11.06
C PHE A 20 -8.43 -5.75 11.03
N CYS A 21 -8.00 -4.78 11.85
CA CYS A 21 -6.59 -4.40 11.95
C CYS A 21 -5.70 -5.58 12.32
N LEU A 22 -6.09 -6.38 13.32
CA LEU A 22 -5.35 -7.59 13.70
C LEU A 22 -5.32 -8.63 12.57
N ALA A 23 -6.41 -8.80 11.82
CA ALA A 23 -6.45 -9.70 10.68
C ALA A 23 -5.50 -9.26 9.57
N VAL A 24 -5.41 -7.95 9.29
CA VAL A 24 -4.43 -7.38 8.33
C VAL A 24 -3.01 -7.66 8.78
N VAL A 25 -2.68 -7.44 10.06
CA VAL A 25 -1.35 -7.70 10.61
C VAL A 25 -1.00 -9.19 10.51
N ALA A 26 -1.90 -10.08 10.92
CA ALA A 26 -1.70 -11.52 10.85
C ALA A 26 -1.53 -12.00 9.39
N TRP A 27 -2.28 -11.41 8.46
CA TRP A 27 -2.14 -11.68 7.02
C TRP A 27 -0.78 -11.21 6.50
N LEU A 28 -0.30 -10.02 6.89
CA LEU A 28 1.01 -9.50 6.50
C LEU A 28 2.14 -10.42 6.96
N MET A 29 2.13 -10.82 8.24
CA MET A 29 3.13 -11.74 8.79
C MET A 29 3.17 -13.05 8.02
N LYS A 30 2.00 -13.66 7.77
CA LYS A 30 1.92 -14.94 7.06
C LYS A 30 2.34 -14.83 5.59
N THR A 31 2.05 -13.72 4.94
CA THR A 31 2.28 -13.53 3.50
C THR A 31 3.72 -13.18 3.20
N PHE A 32 4.34 -12.34 4.04
CA PHE A 32 5.68 -11.81 3.82
C PHE A 32 6.74 -12.43 4.72
N ASP A 33 6.37 -13.34 5.63
CA ASP A 33 7.25 -13.98 6.62
C ASP A 33 8.05 -12.96 7.44
N VAL A 34 7.34 -11.94 7.95
CA VAL A 34 7.91 -10.80 8.68
C VAL A 34 7.55 -10.80 10.16
N GLU A 35 8.37 -10.13 10.96
CA GLU A 35 8.13 -9.92 12.39
C GLU A 35 6.87 -9.09 12.66
N TRP A 36 6.30 -9.30 13.86
CA TRP A 36 5.08 -8.62 14.32
C TRP A 36 5.21 -7.08 14.29
N GLN A 37 6.39 -6.55 14.67
CA GLN A 37 6.62 -5.11 14.70
C GLN A 37 6.56 -4.50 13.29
N THR A 38 7.22 -5.10 12.31
CA THR A 38 7.20 -4.64 10.92
C THR A 38 5.81 -4.73 10.30
N ALA A 39 5.08 -5.80 10.60
CA ALA A 39 3.70 -5.96 10.17
C ALA A 39 2.78 -4.86 10.78
N LEU A 40 2.96 -4.53 12.06
CA LEU A 40 2.26 -3.43 12.73
C LEU A 40 2.59 -2.06 12.13
N GLU A 41 3.85 -1.81 11.76
CA GLU A 41 4.25 -0.54 11.11
C GLU A 41 3.66 -0.40 9.70
N THR A 42 3.48 -1.52 9.00
CA THR A 42 2.97 -1.55 7.62
C THR A 42 1.44 -1.47 7.56
N ALA A 43 0.74 -2.09 8.50
CA ALA A 43 -0.72 -2.27 8.45
C ALA A 43 -1.50 -0.93 8.34
N PRO A 44 -1.23 0.12 9.12
CA PRO A 44 -1.95 1.39 9.01
C PRO A 44 -1.80 2.03 7.62
N GLY A 45 -0.59 2.01 7.06
CA GLY A 45 -0.31 2.54 5.73
C GLY A 45 -1.07 1.78 4.65
N LEU A 46 -1.13 0.45 4.75
CA LEU A 46 -1.88 -0.39 3.82
C LEU A 46 -3.39 -0.15 3.92
N ILE A 47 -3.93 -0.02 5.12
CA ILE A 47 -5.36 0.26 5.34
C ILE A 47 -5.72 1.62 4.73
N VAL A 48 -4.94 2.66 5.01
CA VAL A 48 -5.15 3.99 4.42
C VAL A 48 -5.07 3.94 2.90
N TRP A 49 -4.07 3.23 2.35
CA TRP A 49 -3.94 3.05 0.91
C TRP A 49 -5.17 2.35 0.30
N LEU A 50 -5.66 1.28 0.92
CA LEU A 50 -6.86 0.55 0.47
C LEU A 50 -8.10 1.45 0.49
N LEU A 51 -8.26 2.29 1.53
CA LEU A 51 -9.37 3.24 1.63
C LEU A 51 -9.27 4.32 0.53
N VAL A 52 -8.10 4.91 0.34
CA VAL A 52 -7.89 5.98 -0.66
C VAL A 52 -8.05 5.45 -2.08
N VAL A 53 -7.45 4.31 -2.40
CA VAL A 53 -7.56 3.69 -3.73
C VAL A 53 -8.97 3.18 -3.98
N GLY A 54 -9.59 2.54 -2.99
CA GLY A 54 -10.98 2.08 -3.08
C GLY A 54 -11.95 3.23 -3.33
N ALA A 55 -11.81 4.33 -2.58
CA ALA A 55 -12.59 5.55 -2.80
C ALA A 55 -12.31 6.15 -4.18
N GLY A 56 -11.04 6.24 -4.58
CA GLY A 56 -10.63 6.73 -5.90
C GLY A 56 -11.25 5.93 -7.05
N ILE A 57 -11.30 4.59 -6.93
CA ILE A 57 -11.96 3.72 -7.90
C ILE A 57 -13.47 3.97 -7.91
N PHE A 58 -14.11 4.00 -6.75
CA PHE A 58 -15.56 4.23 -6.64
C PHE A 58 -15.98 5.56 -7.28
N PHE A 59 -15.29 6.66 -6.95
CA PHE A 59 -15.55 7.96 -7.54
C PHE A 59 -15.17 8.02 -9.02
N GLY A 60 -14.06 7.38 -9.42
CA GLY A 60 -13.61 7.34 -10.81
C GLY A 60 -14.60 6.62 -11.73
N ILE A 61 -15.24 5.55 -11.25
CA ILE A 61 -16.32 4.86 -11.97
C ILE A 61 -17.58 5.73 -11.99
N LYS A 62 -17.99 6.28 -10.83
CA LYS A 62 -19.24 7.05 -10.73
C LYS A 62 -19.22 8.35 -11.54
N MET A 63 -18.07 8.99 -11.67
CA MET A 63 -17.92 10.28 -12.36
C MET A 63 -17.41 10.14 -13.81
N GLU A 64 -17.14 8.92 -14.28
CA GLU A 64 -16.61 8.63 -15.64
C GLU A 64 -15.34 9.42 -16.02
N THR A 65 -14.55 9.84 -15.04
CA THR A 65 -13.45 10.81 -15.20
C THR A 65 -12.16 10.23 -15.80
N GLY A 66 -12.14 8.95 -16.19
CA GLY A 66 -10.91 8.25 -16.59
C GLY A 66 -9.87 8.12 -15.46
N LEU A 67 -10.19 8.59 -14.24
CA LEU A 67 -9.31 8.64 -13.07
C LEU A 67 -8.75 7.27 -12.71
N VAL A 68 -9.55 6.20 -12.86
CA VAL A 68 -9.12 4.83 -12.59
C VAL A 68 -7.98 4.42 -13.50
N ARG A 69 -8.08 4.74 -14.81
CA ARG A 69 -7.07 4.37 -15.80
C ARG A 69 -5.78 5.15 -15.61
N TRP A 70 -5.87 6.46 -15.40
CA TRP A 70 -4.69 7.34 -15.28
C TRP A 70 -4.07 7.35 -13.88
N GLY A 71 -4.86 7.03 -12.85
CA GLY A 71 -4.42 6.92 -11.47
C GLY A 71 -3.81 5.56 -11.10
N ALA A 72 -4.08 4.50 -11.88
CA ALA A 72 -3.58 3.15 -11.58
C ALA A 72 -2.06 3.06 -11.43
N PRO A 73 -1.22 3.62 -12.32
CA PRO A 73 0.24 3.57 -12.13
C PRO A 73 0.70 4.24 -10.84
N LEU A 74 0.08 5.37 -10.49
CA LEU A 74 0.38 6.09 -9.25
C LEU A 74 -0.05 5.29 -8.02
N ALA A 75 -1.24 4.71 -8.04
CA ALA A 75 -1.74 3.86 -6.95
C ALA A 75 -0.78 2.68 -6.70
N ILE A 76 -0.33 1.99 -7.75
CA ILE A 76 0.61 0.88 -7.65
C ILE A 76 1.97 1.37 -7.13
N ALA A 77 2.48 2.50 -7.64
CA ALA A 77 3.75 3.05 -7.17
C ALA A 77 3.71 3.40 -5.67
N LEU A 78 2.59 3.92 -5.18
CA LEU A 78 2.37 4.22 -3.76
C LEU A 78 2.39 2.99 -2.85
N LEU A 79 2.32 1.77 -3.38
CA LEU A 79 2.57 0.57 -2.58
C LEU A 79 4.02 0.50 -2.09
N ILE A 80 4.99 1.08 -2.79
CA ILE A 80 6.39 1.08 -2.37
C ILE A 80 6.59 1.76 -1.00
N PRO A 81 6.16 3.01 -0.77
CA PRO A 81 6.28 3.62 0.56
C PRO A 81 5.39 2.94 1.62
N VAL A 82 4.25 2.35 1.23
CA VAL A 82 3.38 1.59 2.14
C VAL A 82 4.11 0.34 2.66
N PHE A 83 4.72 -0.43 1.77
CA PHE A 83 5.44 -1.66 2.09
C PHE A 83 6.89 -1.42 2.52
N LYS A 84 7.32 -0.17 2.71
CA LYS A 84 8.69 0.18 3.10
C LYS A 84 9.22 -0.62 4.31
N PRO A 85 8.47 -0.81 5.41
CA PRO A 85 8.98 -1.58 6.55
C PRO A 85 9.29 -3.03 6.15
N ILE A 86 8.36 -3.68 5.43
CA ILE A 86 8.54 -5.06 4.92
C ILE A 86 9.71 -5.14 3.93
N LEU A 87 9.83 -4.19 3.00
CA LEU A 87 10.93 -4.15 2.04
C LEU A 87 12.29 -4.01 2.74
N LYS A 88 12.35 -3.23 3.83
CA LYS A 88 13.57 -3.09 4.63
C LYS A 88 13.93 -4.36 5.38
N GLU A 89 12.98 -4.99 6.06
CA GLU A 89 13.22 -6.25 6.76
C GLU A 89 13.67 -7.35 5.79
N ALA A 90 12.97 -7.49 4.66
CA ALA A 90 13.32 -8.44 3.60
C ALA A 90 14.67 -8.13 2.94
N ALA A 91 15.13 -6.89 2.97
CA ALA A 91 16.45 -6.51 2.47
C ALA A 91 17.59 -6.80 3.47
N GLY A 92 17.26 -7.30 4.67
CA GLY A 92 18.22 -7.58 5.73
C GLY A 92 18.48 -6.40 6.66
N VAL A 93 17.68 -5.32 6.61
CA VAL A 93 17.79 -4.21 7.56
C VAL A 93 17.27 -4.68 8.91
N ARG A 94 18.18 -5.13 9.78
CA ARG A 94 17.88 -5.47 11.17
C ARG A 94 18.28 -4.31 12.07
N GLU A 95 17.33 -3.71 12.76
CA GLU A 95 17.61 -2.75 13.84
C GLU A 95 18.11 -3.47 15.09
N THR A 96 19.26 -4.15 14.99
CA THR A 96 19.90 -4.76 16.16
C THR A 96 20.76 -3.69 16.84
N GLY A 97 20.19 -3.01 17.85
CA GLY A 97 20.96 -2.09 18.71
C GLY A 97 21.41 -0.78 18.04
N GLY A 98 20.71 -0.30 17.02
CA GLY A 98 20.97 1.01 16.40
C GLY A 98 22.13 1.06 15.38
N LEU A 99 22.69 -0.11 15.01
CA LEU A 99 23.72 -0.22 13.98
C LEU A 99 23.15 -0.91 12.74
N VAL A 100 22.94 -0.14 11.67
CA VAL A 100 22.60 -0.68 10.35
C VAL A 100 23.89 -1.13 9.69
N PHE A 101 24.04 -2.43 9.44
CA PHE A 101 25.15 -2.94 8.63
C PHE A 101 24.85 -2.72 7.15
N ASP A 102 25.16 -1.51 6.66
CA ASP A 102 24.83 -1.05 5.29
C ASP A 102 25.39 -1.99 4.20
N ASP A 103 26.53 -2.63 4.45
CA ASP A 103 27.22 -3.52 3.50
C ASP A 103 26.53 -4.87 3.25
N MET A 104 25.50 -5.22 4.03
CA MET A 104 24.70 -6.44 3.85
C MET A 104 23.27 -6.17 3.39
N VAL A 105 22.90 -4.91 3.15
CA VAL A 105 21.54 -4.52 2.76
C VAL A 105 21.37 -4.65 1.25
N SER A 106 20.34 -5.41 0.85
CA SER A 106 19.98 -5.51 -0.57
C SER A 106 19.58 -4.15 -1.15
N TRP A 107 19.89 -3.90 -2.42
CA TRP A 107 19.68 -2.59 -3.07
C TRP A 107 18.27 -2.02 -2.88
N TYR A 108 17.23 -2.88 -2.90
CA TYR A 108 15.82 -2.49 -2.75
C TYR A 108 15.43 -2.08 -1.32
N GLY A 109 16.26 -2.37 -0.31
CA GLY A 109 16.08 -1.90 1.07
C GLY A 109 16.62 -0.49 1.30
N THR A 110 17.40 0.04 0.36
CA THR A 110 17.95 1.39 0.43
C THR A 110 16.93 2.44 -0.03
N GLY A 111 17.06 3.68 0.46
CA GLY A 111 16.21 4.80 0.01
C GLY A 111 16.29 5.04 -1.49
N TRP A 112 17.47 4.88 -2.08
CA TRP A 112 17.68 4.98 -3.52
C TRP A 112 17.01 3.85 -4.28
N GLY A 113 17.15 2.60 -3.84
CA GLY A 113 16.52 1.45 -4.50
C GLY A 113 14.99 1.50 -4.46
N MET A 114 14.42 1.88 -3.33
CA MET A 114 12.96 2.12 -3.24
C MET A 114 12.51 3.26 -4.15
N SER A 115 13.29 4.34 -4.28
CA SER A 115 12.98 5.42 -5.22
C SER A 115 13.03 4.93 -6.66
N LEU A 116 14.02 4.10 -7.00
CA LEU A 116 14.14 3.48 -8.32
C LEU A 116 12.93 2.59 -8.63
N MET A 117 12.48 1.76 -7.68
CA MET A 117 11.26 0.97 -7.84
C MET A 117 10.03 1.85 -8.05
N PHE A 118 9.85 2.89 -7.22
CA PHE A 118 8.73 3.83 -7.32
C PHE A 118 8.66 4.49 -8.70
N PHE A 119 9.75 5.13 -9.12
CA PHE A 119 9.79 5.81 -10.42
C PHE A 119 9.79 4.81 -11.58
N GLY A 120 10.37 3.63 -11.42
CA GLY A 120 10.33 2.55 -12.40
C GLY A 120 8.90 2.12 -12.70
N ILE A 121 8.09 1.90 -11.66
CA ILE A 121 6.65 1.60 -11.79
C ILE A 121 5.92 2.72 -12.53
N LEU A 122 6.19 3.98 -12.20
CA LEU A 122 5.56 5.12 -12.88
C LEU A 122 5.94 5.20 -14.36
N ILE A 123 7.24 5.11 -14.68
CA ILE A 123 7.75 5.20 -16.05
C ILE A 123 7.17 4.07 -16.90
N ILE A 124 7.23 2.83 -16.41
CA ILE A 124 6.70 1.66 -17.11
C ILE A 124 5.18 1.75 -17.22
N GLY A 125 4.49 2.05 -16.13
CA GLY A 125 3.03 2.12 -16.08
C GLY A 125 2.46 3.20 -16.99
N TYR A 126 2.98 4.43 -16.93
CA TYR A 126 2.56 5.49 -17.83
C TYR A 126 3.04 5.27 -19.26
N GLY A 127 4.21 4.68 -19.47
CA GLY A 127 4.70 4.29 -20.79
C GLY A 127 3.75 3.29 -21.48
N LEU A 128 3.31 2.26 -20.76
CA LEU A 128 2.33 1.28 -21.25
C LEU A 128 0.96 1.92 -21.52
N LEU A 129 0.48 2.79 -20.62
CA LEU A 129 -0.77 3.52 -20.83
C LEU A 129 -0.71 4.42 -22.07
N TYR A 130 0.38 5.17 -22.24
CA TYR A 130 0.61 6.03 -23.38
C TYR A 130 0.67 5.22 -24.68
N TRP A 131 1.43 4.13 -24.70
CA TRP A 131 1.54 3.25 -25.86
C TRP A 131 0.18 2.65 -26.24
N TRP A 132 -0.59 2.17 -25.26
CA TRP A 132 -1.94 1.66 -25.49
C TRP A 132 -2.86 2.75 -26.04
N HIS A 133 -2.87 3.93 -25.44
CA HIS A 133 -3.72 5.03 -25.87
C HIS A 133 -3.39 5.45 -27.31
N ARG A 134 -2.10 5.54 -27.63
CA ARG A 134 -1.61 5.84 -28.98
C ARG A 134 -2.03 4.78 -30.00
N ARG A 135 -1.93 3.48 -29.68
CA ARG A 135 -2.40 2.41 -30.59
C ARG A 135 -3.89 2.53 -30.88
N ASN A 136 -4.72 2.77 -29.86
CA ASN A 136 -6.16 2.93 -30.07
C ASN A 136 -6.51 4.15 -30.92
N SER A 137 -5.69 5.21 -30.92
CA SER A 137 -5.92 6.39 -31.74
C SER A 137 -5.58 6.20 -33.23
N TYR A 138 -4.85 5.15 -33.62
CA TYR A 138 -4.52 4.86 -35.03
C TYR A 138 -5.56 3.99 -35.75
N TYR A 139 -6.56 3.47 -35.02
CA TYR A 139 -7.63 2.64 -35.57
C TYR A 139 -8.99 3.38 -35.67
N TRP A 140 -8.96 4.70 -35.55
CA TRP A 140 -10.05 5.64 -35.81
C TRP A 140 -9.57 6.73 -36.75
#